data_AF-A0A4Y2U030-F1
#
_entry.id   AF-A0A4Y2U030-F1
#
_cell.length_a   1.000
_cell.length_b   1.000
_cell.length_c   1.000
_cell.angle_alpha   90.00
_cell.angle_beta   90.00
_cell.angle_gamma   90.00
#
_symmetry.space_group_name_H-M   'P 1'
#
loop_
_entity.id
_entity.type
_entity.pdbx_description
1 polymer ?
#
loop_
_entity_poly.entity_id
_entity_poly.type
_entity_poly.pdbx_seq_one_letter_code
_entity_poly.pdbx_strand_id
1 'polypeptide(L)'
;MTHKHQGLAHVVINNATISAVDELIRQNRRITTREIAAELSISKGTVHRSRQKLGYGKVCAQWVSMHLSENQETARMGVCLTQQFLH
;
A
#
# COMPACT_ATOMS: atom_id res chain seq x y z
N MET A 1 -13.51 -38.95 -24.81
CA MET A 1 -13.65 -38.66 -23.35
C MET A 1 -13.13 -37.25 -23.12
N THR A 2 -14.02 -36.28 -22.93
CA THR A 2 -13.66 -34.88 -22.69
C THR A 2 -13.25 -34.72 -21.22
N HIS A 3 -11.97 -34.44 -20.97
CA HIS A 3 -11.51 -34.08 -19.63
C HIS A 3 -12.14 -32.76 -19.21
N LYS A 4 -13.08 -32.83 -18.25
CA LYS A 4 -13.62 -31.69 -17.53
C LYS A 4 -12.49 -31.08 -16.68
N HIS A 5 -11.96 -29.93 -17.09
CA HIS A 5 -11.22 -29.07 -16.18
C HIS A 5 -12.21 -28.17 -15.41
N GLN A 6 -12.94 -28.77 -14.47
CA GLN A 6 -13.65 -28.01 -13.44
C GLN A 6 -12.69 -27.81 -12.26
N GLY A 7 -12.25 -26.58 -11.99
CA GLY A 7 -11.78 -26.21 -10.64
C GLY A 7 -10.56 -25.30 -10.45
N LEU A 8 -10.09 -24.51 -11.44
CA LEU A 8 -8.89 -23.67 -11.25
C LEU A 8 -9.15 -22.16 -11.09
N ALA A 9 -10.39 -21.69 -11.18
CA ALA A 9 -10.67 -20.25 -11.14
C ALA A 9 -10.43 -19.60 -9.76
N HIS A 10 -10.43 -20.37 -8.67
CA HIS A 10 -10.22 -19.84 -7.31
C HIS A 10 -8.74 -19.87 -6.88
N VAL A 11 -7.89 -20.64 -7.54
CA VAL A 11 -6.44 -20.74 -7.25
C VAL A 11 -5.68 -19.52 -7.80
N VAL A 12 -6.24 -18.78 -8.76
CA VAL A 12 -5.51 -17.75 -9.53
C VAL A 12 -5.20 -16.44 -8.76
N ILE A 13 -5.75 -16.22 -7.56
CA ILE A 13 -5.19 -15.20 -6.64
C ILE A 13 -4.19 -15.88 -5.71
N ASN A 14 -3.06 -16.29 -6.30
CA ASN A 14 -1.99 -16.97 -5.58
C ASN A 14 -1.38 -16.07 -4.51
N ASN A 15 -0.88 -16.67 -3.42
CA ASN A 15 -0.19 -15.95 -2.34
C ASN A 15 1.00 -15.11 -2.87
N ALA A 16 1.66 -15.59 -3.93
CA ALA A 16 2.71 -14.85 -4.63
C ALA A 16 2.22 -13.50 -5.18
N THR A 17 1.03 -13.46 -5.80
CA THR A 17 0.45 -12.20 -6.32
C THR A 17 0.04 -11.26 -5.20
N ILE A 18 -0.45 -11.79 -4.07
CA ILE A 18 -0.79 -10.99 -2.89
C ILE A 18 0.48 -10.38 -2.30
N SER A 19 1.56 -11.15 -2.19
CA SER A 19 2.84 -10.70 -1.64
C SER A 19 3.48 -9.63 -2.53
N ALA A 20 3.50 -9.84 -3.85
CA ALA A 20 4.01 -8.85 -4.81
C ALA A 20 3.22 -7.53 -4.75
N VAL A 21 1.88 -7.61 -4.62
CA VAL A 21 1.05 -6.40 -4.44
C VAL A 21 1.36 -5.70 -3.11
N ASP A 22 1.55 -6.44 -2.02
CA ASP A 22 1.92 -5.87 -0.71
C ASP A 22 3.27 -5.16 -0.77
N GLU A 23 4.28 -5.78 -1.39
CA GLU A 23 5.62 -5.20 -1.57
C GLU A 23 5.56 -3.87 -2.32
N LEU A 24 4.83 -3.81 -3.45
CA LEU A 24 4.69 -2.58 -4.23
C LEU A 24 3.98 -1.46 -3.44
N ILE A 25 2.95 -1.80 -2.66
CA ILE A 25 2.25 -0.84 -1.80
C ILE A 25 3.18 -0.35 -0.67
N ARG A 26 4.05 -1.21 -0.13
CA ARG A 26 5.01 -0.85 0.91
C ARG A 26 6.13 0.05 0.39
N GLN A 27 6.61 -0.19 -0.83
CA GLN A 27 7.64 0.64 -1.47
C GLN A 27 7.10 2.02 -1.86
N ASN A 28 5.89 2.09 -2.41
CA ASN A 28 5.26 3.34 -2.78
C ASN A 28 3.81 3.38 -2.26
N ARG A 29 3.61 4.03 -1.11
CA ARG A 29 2.29 4.16 -0.48
C ARG A 29 1.28 4.95 -1.31
N ARG A 30 1.72 5.67 -2.35
CA ARG A 30 0.85 6.43 -3.27
C ARG A 30 0.59 5.71 -4.60
N ILE A 31 1.08 4.48 -4.76
CA ILE A 31 0.90 3.70 -5.99
C ILE A 31 -0.58 3.43 -6.28
N THR A 32 -0.97 3.56 -7.55
CA THR A 32 -2.34 3.36 -8.00
C THR A 32 -2.59 1.91 -8.42
N THR A 33 -3.86 1.49 -8.38
CA THR A 33 -4.30 0.18 -8.89
C THR A 33 -3.93 -0.04 -10.36
N ARG A 34 -3.80 1.04 -11.16
CA ARG A 34 -3.45 0.93 -12.59
C ARG A 34 -1.96 0.66 -12.77
N GLU A 35 -1.12 1.32 -11.99
CA GLU A 35 0.33 1.10 -12.01
C GLU A 35 0.67 -0.31 -11.54
N ILE A 36 0.09 -0.78 -10.43
CA ILE A 36 0.26 -2.16 -9.97
C ILE A 36 -0.19 -3.17 -11.03
N ALA A 37 -1.34 -2.92 -11.70
CA ALA A 37 -1.84 -3.80 -12.74
C ALA A 37 -0.91 -3.87 -13.95
N ALA A 38 -0.29 -2.75 -14.33
CA ALA A 38 0.68 -2.69 -15.41
C ALA A 38 2.00 -3.38 -15.02
N GLU A 39 2.52 -3.10 -13.83
CA GLU A 39 3.78 -3.62 -13.33
C GLU A 39 3.75 -5.14 -13.15
N LEU A 40 2.67 -5.67 -12.57
CA LEU A 40 2.49 -7.11 -12.39
C LEU A 40 1.84 -7.79 -13.62
N SER A 41 1.50 -7.05 -14.67
CA SER A 41 0.81 -7.55 -15.86
C SER A 41 -0.47 -8.36 -15.52
N ILE A 42 -1.26 -7.86 -14.57
CA ILE A 42 -2.51 -8.51 -14.11
C ILE A 42 -3.72 -7.60 -14.30
N SER A 43 -4.92 -8.20 -14.24
CA SER A 43 -6.14 -7.42 -14.35
C SER A 43 -6.34 -6.49 -13.15
N LYS A 44 -6.96 -5.32 -13.39
CA LYS A 44 -7.37 -4.38 -12.32
C LYS A 44 -8.26 -5.06 -11.27
N GLY A 45 -9.10 -6.00 -11.70
CA GLY A 45 -9.97 -6.77 -10.79
C GLY A 45 -9.17 -7.66 -9.84
N THR A 46 -8.06 -8.25 -10.31
CA THR A 46 -7.15 -9.04 -9.47
C THR A 46 -6.48 -8.17 -8.41
N VAL A 47 -5.94 -7.00 -8.80
CA VAL A 47 -5.35 -6.03 -7.86
C VAL A 47 -6.39 -5.55 -6.83
N HIS A 48 -7.63 -5.31 -7.27
CA HIS A 48 -8.69 -4.87 -6.37
C HIS A 48 -9.00 -5.93 -5.30
N ARG A 49 -9.11 -7.20 -5.70
CA ARG A 49 -9.34 -8.31 -4.76
C ARG A 49 -8.17 -8.53 -3.81
N SER A 50 -6.92 -8.49 -4.29
CA SER A 50 -5.75 -8.64 -3.42
C SER A 50 -5.63 -7.48 -2.43
N ARG A 51 -5.87 -6.24 -2.87
CA ARG A 51 -5.89 -5.06 -1.99
C ARG A 51 -6.96 -5.15 -0.90
N GLN A 52 -8.17 -5.60 -1.24
CA GLN A 52 -9.22 -5.87 -0.25
C GLN A 52 -8.79 -6.95 0.75
N LYS A 53 -8.20 -8.05 0.27
CA LYS A 53 -7.73 -9.15 1.11
C LYS A 53 -6.60 -8.75 2.06
N LEU A 54 -5.75 -7.81 1.65
CA LEU A 54 -4.71 -7.19 2.47
C LEU A 54 -5.24 -6.11 3.42
N GLY A 55 -6.51 -5.72 3.32
CA GLY A 55 -7.11 -4.68 4.17
C GLY A 55 -6.72 -3.25 3.81
N TYR A 56 -6.15 -3.00 2.63
CA TYR A 56 -5.70 -1.66 2.23
C TYR A 56 -6.87 -0.78 1.76
N GLY A 57 -7.08 0.33 2.47
CA GLY A 57 -7.99 1.42 2.10
C GLY A 57 -7.27 2.62 1.49
N LYS A 58 -7.96 3.37 0.62
CA LYS A 58 -7.45 4.68 0.16
C LYS A 58 -7.89 5.75 1.16
N VAL A 59 -6.93 6.53 1.66
CA VAL A 59 -7.19 7.71 2.48
C VAL A 59 -6.91 8.96 1.64
N CYS A 60 -7.69 10.02 1.82
CA CYS A 60 -7.41 11.31 1.19
C CYS A 60 -6.11 11.90 1.78
N ALA A 61 -5.30 12.55 0.95
CA ALA A 61 -4.12 13.23 1.45
C ALA A 61 -4.52 14.34 2.43
N GLN A 62 -3.83 14.41 3.57
CA GLN A 62 -3.98 15.52 4.51
C GLN A 62 -3.08 16.67 4.06
N TRP A 63 -3.64 17.88 4.04
CA TRP A 63 -2.87 19.08 3.77
C TRP A 63 -1.94 19.37 4.95
N VAL A 64 -0.64 19.42 4.69
CA VAL A 64 0.38 19.87 5.64
C VAL A 64 0.81 21.26 5.20
N SER A 65 0.62 22.24 6.09
CA SER A 65 0.72 23.67 5.79
C SER A 65 2.13 24.13 5.36
N MET A 66 3.20 23.37 5.70
CA MET A 66 4.56 23.80 5.38
C MET A 66 5.51 22.63 5.17
N HIS A 67 6.35 22.75 4.14
CA HIS A 67 7.53 21.91 3.97
C HIS A 67 8.61 22.42 4.93
N LEU A 68 8.93 21.64 5.95
CA LEU A 68 9.90 22.05 6.96
C LEU A 68 11.32 21.88 6.43
N SER A 69 12.20 22.80 6.82
CA SER A 69 13.64 22.56 6.74
C SER A 69 14.07 21.64 7.88
N GLU A 70 15.18 20.93 7.69
CA GLU A 70 15.76 20.01 8.68
C GLU A 70 15.93 20.69 10.05
N ASN A 71 16.47 21.92 10.07
CA ASN A 71 16.61 22.71 11.30
C ASN A 71 15.28 22.97 12.01
N GLN A 72 14.19 23.22 11.26
CA GLN A 72 12.86 23.42 11.84
C GLN A 72 12.25 22.11 12.37
N GLU A 73 12.52 20.97 11.72
CA GLU A 73 12.10 19.66 12.21
C GLU A 73 12.82 19.32 13.51
N THR A 74 14.14 19.49 13.57
CA THR A 74 14.93 19.24 14.78
C THR A 74 14.49 20.13 15.93
N ALA A 75 14.24 21.42 15.67
CA ALA A 75 13.74 22.35 16.68
C ALA A 75 12.37 21.91 17.23
N ARG A 76 11.44 21.50 16.36
CA ARG A 76 10.12 20.99 16.77
C ARG A 76 10.24 19.71 17.59
N MET A 77 11.08 18.76 17.17
CA MET A 77 11.34 17.54 17.94
C MET A 77 11.93 17.85 19.33
N GLY A 78 12.89 18.77 19.40
CA GLY A 78 13.50 19.20 20.66
C GLY A 78 12.51 19.78 21.66
N VAL A 79 11.58 20.63 21.19
CA VAL A 79 10.50 21.17 22.05
C VAL A 79 9.60 20.05 22.57
N CYS A 80 9.13 19.12 21.73
CA CYS A 80 8.28 18.02 22.18
C CYS A 80 8.98 17.10 23.18
N LEU A 81 10.26 16.79 22.95
CA LEU A 81 11.04 15.93 23.84
C LEU A 81 11.28 16.62 25.19
N THR A 82 11.68 17.89 25.21
CA THR A 82 11.91 18.65 26.45
C THR A 82 10.63 18.91 27.24
N GLN A 83 9.50 19.16 26.56
CA GLN A 83 8.22 19.42 27.21
C GLN A 83 7.59 18.15 27.83
N GLN A 84 7.92 16.95 27.33
CA GLN A 84 7.53 15.68 27.97
C GLN A 84 8.23 15.42 29.31
N PHE A 85 9.34 16.11 29.62
CA PHE A 85 10.06 15.96 30.89
C PHE A 85 9.68 17.03 31.93
N LEU A 86 8.80 17.97 31.58
CA LEU A 86 8.36 19.06 32.47
C LEU A 86 6.98 18.80 33.10
N HIS A 87 6.41 17.61 32.92
CA HIS A 87 5.14 17.17 33.50
C HIS A 87 5.28 15.72 34.02
#